data_AF-A0A434GZD3-F1
#
_entry.id   AF-A0A434GZD3-F1
#
_cell.length_a   1.000
_cell.length_b   1.000
_cell.length_c   1.000
_cell.angle_alpha   90.00
_cell.angle_beta   90.00
_cell.angle_gamma   90.00
#
_symmetry.space_group_name_H-M   'P 1'
#
loop_
_entity.id
_entity.type
_entity.pdbx_description
1 polymer ?
#
loop_
_entity_poly.entity_id
_entity_poly.type
_entity_poly.pdbx_seq_one_letter_code
_entity_poly.pdbx_strand_id
1 'polypeptide(L)' 'PGGLTNPLGARALYIYQDGKDTGYRIHGSPEWWSIGQAMSSGCVRLINQDIIDLYSRVSKKNPVVVV' A
#
# COMPACT_ATOMS: atom_id res chain seq x y z
N PRO A 1 -14.01 7.49 1.19
CA PRO A 1 -14.54 6.53 2.20
C PRO A 1 -14.02 5.12 1.91
N GLY A 2 -13.93 4.24 2.93
CA GLY A 2 -13.63 2.82 2.70
C GLY A 2 -14.72 2.13 1.86
N GLY A 3 -14.39 1.02 1.18
CA GLY A 3 -15.34 0.26 0.38
C GLY A 3 -14.69 -0.52 -0.77
N LEU A 4 -15.48 -1.34 -1.46
CA LEU A 4 -15.02 -2.20 -2.56
C LEU A 4 -14.39 -1.44 -3.74
N THR A 5 -14.80 -0.19 -3.94
CA THR A 5 -14.33 0.68 -5.01
C THR A 5 -13.22 1.64 -4.57
N ASN A 6 -12.76 1.55 -3.32
CA ASN A 6 -11.68 2.41 -2.85
C ASN A 6 -10.37 2.00 -3.54
N PRO A 7 -9.63 2.93 -4.18
CA PRO A 7 -8.37 2.62 -4.86
C PRO A 7 -7.25 2.16 -3.92
N LEU A 8 -7.39 2.34 -2.60
CA LEU A 8 -6.49 1.79 -1.59
C LEU A 8 -6.75 0.31 -1.27
N GLY A 9 -7.82 -0.27 -1.84
CA GLY A 9 -8.16 -1.68 -1.67
C GLY A 9 -8.47 -2.07 -0.23
N ALA A 10 -8.14 -3.31 0.12
CA ALA A 10 -8.52 -3.89 1.40
C ALA A 10 -7.74 -3.29 2.60
N ARG A 11 -6.47 -2.90 2.41
CA ARG A 11 -5.58 -2.39 3.46
C ARG A 11 -4.60 -1.37 2.87
N ALA A 12 -4.12 -0.46 3.72
CA ALA A 12 -3.07 0.50 3.36
C ALA A 12 -2.11 0.72 4.53
N LEU A 13 -0.81 0.71 4.23
CA LEU A 13 0.28 1.09 5.11
C LEU A 13 0.81 2.45 4.66
N TYR A 14 0.93 3.37 5.61
CA TYR A 14 1.33 4.76 5.38
C TYR A 14 2.82 4.89 5.69
N ILE A 15 3.57 5.47 4.76
CA ILE A 15 5.01 5.62 4.90
C ILE A 15 5.31 6.98 5.51
N TYR A 16 6.05 6.96 6.62
CA TYR A 16 6.48 8.15 7.32
C TYR A 16 7.99 8.30 7.22
N GLN A 17 8.46 9.54 7.09
CA GLN A 17 9.86 9.90 7.16
C GLN A 17 10.01 11.03 8.19
N ASP A 18 10.88 10.84 9.19
CA ASP A 18 11.10 11.79 10.28
C ASP A 18 9.80 12.25 10.97
N GLY A 19 8.86 11.31 11.15
CA GLY A 19 7.56 11.54 11.76
C GLY A 19 6.53 12.24 10.86
N LYS A 20 6.87 12.56 9.61
CA LYS A 20 5.98 13.21 8.64
C LYS A 20 5.45 12.22 7.61
N ASP A 21 4.18 12.36 7.25
CA ASP A 21 3.57 11.57 6.17
C ASP A 21 4.23 11.94 4.85
N THR A 22 4.71 10.94 4.11
CA THR A 22 5.36 11.12 2.81
C THR A 22 4.34 11.23 1.67
N GLY A 23 3.08 10.89 1.91
CA GLY A 23 2.06 10.72 0.88
C GLY A 23 2.14 9.40 0.13
N TYR A 24 3.24 8.64 0.28
CA TYR A 24 3.40 7.30 -0.30
C TYR A 24 2.80 6.21 0.59
N ARG A 25 2.31 5.16 -0.05
CA ARG A 25 1.62 4.05 0.60
C ARG A 25 2.00 2.72 -0.03
N ILE A 26 1.97 1.69 0.78
CA ILE A 26 1.89 0.30 0.33
C ILE A 26 0.43 -0.12 0.54
N HIS A 27 -0.31 -0.39 -0.53
CA HIS A 27 -1.76 -0.58 -0.44
C HIS A 27 -2.27 -1.64 -1.42
N GLY A 28 -3.49 -2.13 -1.15
CA GLY A 28 -4.20 -3.01 -2.07
C GLY A 28 -4.76 -2.26 -3.27
N SER A 29 -5.30 -2.99 -4.24
CA SER A 29 -6.05 -2.39 -5.34
C SER A 29 -7.22 -3.30 -5.75
N PRO A 30 -8.41 -2.75 -6.08
CA PRO A 30 -9.44 -3.50 -6.78
C PRO A 30 -9.06 -3.82 -8.24
N GLU A 31 -8.10 -3.07 -8.80
CA GLU A 31 -7.60 -3.20 -10.17
C GLU A 31 -6.40 -4.15 -10.20
N TRP A 32 -6.63 -5.44 -9.93
CA TRP A 32 -5.56 -6.45 -9.85
C TRP A 32 -4.71 -6.55 -11.13
N TRP A 33 -5.27 -6.21 -12.29
CA TRP A 33 -4.56 -6.20 -13.57
C TRP A 33 -3.51 -5.09 -13.69
N SER A 34 -3.51 -4.09 -12.80
CA SER A 34 -2.51 -3.01 -12.78
C SER A 34 -1.19 -3.39 -12.09
N ILE A 35 -1.16 -4.54 -11.40
CA ILE A 35 0.02 -4.99 -10.64
C ILE A 35 1.14 -5.41 -11.61
N GLY A 36 2.38 -5.00 -11.31
CA GLY A 36 3.54 -5.23 -12.17
C GLY A 36 3.71 -4.20 -13.31
N GLN A 37 2.85 -3.17 -13.36
CA GLN A 37 2.92 -2.10 -14.35
C GLN A 37 3.26 -0.76 -13.70
N ALA A 38 3.88 0.16 -14.46
CA ALA A 38 4.21 1.51 -14.00
C ALA A 38 2.97 2.44 -14.01
N MET A 39 1.95 2.10 -13.23
CA MET A 39 0.66 2.81 -13.16
C MET A 39 0.41 3.53 -11.84
N SER A 40 1.24 3.30 -10.82
CA SER A 40 1.13 3.99 -9.55
C SER A 40 2.00 5.24 -9.57
N SER A 41 1.46 6.40 -9.20
CA SER A 41 2.21 7.66 -9.06
C SER A 41 3.18 7.65 -7.85
N GLY A 42 3.98 6.58 -7.73
CA GLY A 42 4.97 6.33 -6.69
C GLY A 42 4.49 5.49 -5.49
N CYS A 43 3.19 5.24 -5.32
CA CYS A 43 2.72 4.25 -4.33
C CYS A 43 3.04 2.81 -4.79
N VAL A 44 3.11 1.86 -3.86
CA VAL A 44 3.27 0.43 -4.18
C VAL A 44 1.91 -0.24 -4.06
N ARG A 45 1.42 -0.78 -5.18
CA ARG A 45 0.16 -1.54 -5.22
C ARG A 45 0.44 -3.03 -5.07
N LEU A 46 -0.39 -3.71 -4.29
CA LEU A 46 -0.47 -5.17 -4.20
C LEU A 46 -1.88 -5.64 -4.56
N ILE A 47 -2.00 -6.93 -4.91
CA ILE A 47 -3.31 -7.58 -4.89
C ILE A 47 -3.86 -7.61 -3.47
N ASN A 48 -5.18 -7.60 -3.31
CA ASN A 48 -5.82 -7.48 -2.01
C ASN A 48 -5.41 -8.59 -1.01
N GLN A 49 -5.18 -9.81 -1.49
CA GLN A 49 -4.76 -10.92 -0.65
C GLN A 49 -3.40 -10.65 0.01
N ASP A 50 -2.43 -10.14 -0.77
CA ASP A 50 -1.06 -9.92 -0.32
C ASP A 50 -0.97 -8.75 0.65
N ILE A 51 -1.71 -7.66 0.41
CA ILE A 51 -1.71 -6.54 1.38
C ILE A 51 -2.39 -6.94 2.68
N ILE A 52 -3.40 -7.82 2.67
CA ILE A 52 -4.03 -8.32 3.89
C ILE A 52 -3.01 -9.14 4.70
N ASP A 53 -2.28 -10.04 4.04
CA ASP A 53 -1.23 -10.82 4.68
C ASP A 53 -0.12 -9.92 5.25
N LEU A 54 0.44 -9.03 4.43
CA LEU A 54 1.49 -8.10 4.85
C LEU A 54 1.05 -7.23 6.03
N TYR A 55 -0.15 -6.65 5.96
CA TYR A 55 -0.69 -5.79 7.02
C TYR A 55 -0.79 -6.50 8.36
N SER A 56 -1.05 -7.82 8.36
CA SER A 56 -1.14 -8.60 9.59
C SER A 56 0.22 -8.89 10.26
N ARG A 57 1.32 -8.77 9.51
CA ARG A 57 2.67 -9.15 9.95
C ARG A 57 3.54 -7.96 10.34
N VAL A 58 3.22 -6.76 9.87
CA VAL A 58 4.06 -5.56 10.04
C VAL A 58 3.51 -4.63 11.12
N SER A 59 4.42 -4.00 11.86
CA SER A 59 4.09 -2.96 12.84
C SER A 59 4.39 -1.57 12.29
N LYS A 60 3.86 -0.53 12.93
CA LYS A 60 4.09 0.87 12.54
C LYS A 60 5.56 1.32 12.56
N LYS A 61 6.44 0.58 13.23
CA LYS A 61 7.88 0.93 13.37
C LYS A 61 8.78 0.18 12.38
N ASN A 62 8.22 -0.71 11.54
CA ASN A 62 9.02 -1.46 10.58
C ASN A 62 9.62 -0.49 9.55
N PRO A 63 10.95 -0.54 9.31
CA PRO A 63 11.57 0.31 8.30
C PRO A 63 11.15 -0.12 6.89
N VAL A 64 11.05 0.87 5.98
CA VAL A 64 10.87 0.65 4.55
C VAL A 64 12.12 1.14 3.84
N VAL A 65 12.75 0.28 3.04
CA VAL A 65 13.89 0.62 2.21
C VAL A 65 13.48 0.42 0.76
N VAL A 66 13.66 1.45 -0.06
CA VAL A 66 13.44 1.41 -1.51
C VAL A 66 14.81 1.40 -2.19
N VAL A 67 15.01 0.48 -3.12
CA VAL A 67 16.28 0.25 -3.84
C VAL A 67 16.11 0.45 -5.34
#